data_AF-A0A3N0Z9P6-F1
#
_entry.id   AF-A0A3N0Z9P6-F1
#
_cell.length_a   1.000
_cell.length_b   1.000
_cell.length_c   1.000
_cell.angle_alpha   90.00
_cell.angle_beta   90.00
_cell.angle_gamma   90.00
#
_symmetry.space_group_name_H-M   'P 1'
#
loop_
_entity.id
_entity.type
_entity.pdbx_description
1 polymer ?
#
loop_
_entity_poly.entity_id
_entity_poly.type
_entity_poly.pdbx_seq_one_letter_code
_entity_poly.pdbx_strand_id
1 'polypeptide(L)'
;MSASAVFVLDLKGKVLICRNYKGDVDMSEIDHFFNLLMQQEEEGLVCPVMSRGSVHFLWIKHSNLYFSNVPVKLNLQIKPVVATTNKNSNASLVYAFLYKLVEVFTEYFKELEEESIQDNFVVVYELLDELMDFGFPQTTDSKILQEYITQQGNKLEVAKTKVPTTVTNAVSWRSEGIKYKKNEVFIDVIESINVLVNANGSVMSSDIVGSIKLKTMLSGMPELRLGLNDRVLFALTGRDKGKTVTMEDVKFHQCVRLSRFESDRTISFIPPDGESELMSYRINTHVKPLIWIESVIEKFSHSRVEIMVKAKGQFKKQSVANNVEIRVPVPSDADSPKFKTSTGHAKYVPEKNWVVWSIKSFPGGKEFLMRAHFGLPSVENDEKEGKPPITVKFEIPYFTVSGIQVRYMKIIEKSGYQALPWVRYITQSGANGHSSTSSNGEVFQMMVLDGFGCGKSLSAAAAQGNVAAVRRILQDHRVEPDTLNEFGKTALQVMMMGSTSVACVLLDHGADPNVQDRCGVTPAHDAARTGFLDTVRVLVDYGASVNVPDHSGALPIHIAIREGNWDVVEYLAPLSNLGHQDNQGANALDVARDACAPEMVELLERLMASSSN
;
A
#
# COMPACT_ATOMS: atom_id res chain seq x y z
N MET A 1 12.66 16.69 25.92
CA MET A 1 11.96 18.04 25.97
C MET A 1 11.12 18.24 24.70
N SER A 2 9.75 18.25 24.76
CA SER A 2 8.83 17.70 23.73
C SER A 2 8.26 18.84 22.88
N ALA A 3 7.57 19.89 23.33
CA ALA A 3 6.97 20.91 22.44
C ALA A 3 7.03 22.29 23.13
N SER A 4 7.53 23.26 22.37
CA SER A 4 7.61 24.64 22.92
C SER A 4 6.27 25.36 22.76
N ALA A 5 5.66 25.23 21.65
CA ALA A 5 4.33 25.84 21.43
C ALA A 5 3.50 24.93 20.52
N VAL A 6 2.20 24.95 20.83
CA VAL A 6 1.29 24.17 19.97
C VAL A 6 0.30 25.12 19.31
N PHE A 7 0.13 24.87 17.94
CA PHE A 7 -0.78 25.74 17.19
C PHE A 7 -1.84 24.88 16.48
N VAL A 8 -3.05 25.47 16.47
CA VAL A 8 -4.09 24.87 15.60
C VAL A 8 -4.41 25.88 14.49
N LEU A 9 -4.19 25.33 13.23
CA LEU A 9 -4.30 26.27 12.09
C LEU A 9 -5.51 25.91 11.25
N ASP A 10 -5.92 27.05 10.48
CA ASP A 10 -6.96 26.75 9.49
C ASP A 10 -6.35 26.35 8.16
N LEU A 11 -7.15 26.25 7.10
CA LEU A 11 -6.66 25.79 5.78
C LEU A 11 -5.78 26.85 5.13
N LYS A 12 -6.05 28.00 5.57
CA LYS A 12 -5.28 29.09 4.91
C LYS A 12 -4.01 29.41 5.71
N GLY A 13 -3.82 28.56 6.75
CA GLY A 13 -2.56 28.78 7.50
C GLY A 13 -2.73 29.84 8.59
N LYS A 14 -3.99 30.25 8.82
CA LYS A 14 -4.24 31.19 9.94
C LYS A 14 -4.38 30.46 11.27
N VAL A 15 -3.86 31.17 12.28
CA VAL A 15 -3.85 30.51 13.61
C VAL A 15 -5.24 30.65 14.25
N LEU A 16 -5.88 29.48 14.51
CA LEU A 16 -7.17 29.50 15.22
C LEU A 16 -6.96 29.62 16.74
N ILE A 17 -6.02 28.82 17.21
CA ILE A 17 -5.71 28.90 18.66
C ILE A 17 -4.23 28.55 18.84
N CYS A 18 -3.66 29.23 19.77
CA CYS A 18 -2.24 28.90 20.02
C CYS A 18 -1.96 28.91 21.52
N ARG A 19 -1.01 28.02 21.85
CA ARG A 19 -0.58 27.98 23.26
C ARG A 19 0.93 27.82 23.33
N ASN A 20 1.44 28.82 24.12
CA ASN A 20 2.90 28.75 24.34
C ASN A 20 3.20 28.12 25.71
N TYR A 21 4.15 27.14 25.68
CA TYR A 21 4.42 26.43 26.97
C TYR A 21 5.79 26.82 27.51
N LYS A 22 6.80 27.14 26.65
CA LYS A 22 8.19 27.29 27.15
C LYS A 22 8.70 28.69 26.84
N GLY A 23 8.15 29.27 25.74
CA GLY A 23 8.59 30.62 25.34
C GLY A 23 9.92 30.59 24.60
N ASP A 24 10.39 29.46 24.16
CA ASP A 24 11.72 29.37 23.50
C ASP A 24 11.60 29.66 22.01
N VAL A 25 10.45 29.52 21.46
CA VAL A 25 10.23 29.82 20.03
C VAL A 25 9.25 31.01 19.94
N ASP A 26 9.73 31.96 19.07
CA ASP A 26 8.82 33.11 18.84
C ASP A 26 7.53 32.66 18.13
N MET A 27 6.41 33.19 18.61
CA MET A 27 5.10 32.76 18.08
C MET A 27 4.91 33.24 16.64
N SER A 28 5.74 34.21 16.16
CA SER A 28 5.62 34.73 14.78
C SER A 28 6.24 33.77 13.76
N GLU A 29 6.99 32.80 14.30
CA GLU A 29 7.64 31.84 13.39
C GLU A 29 6.61 30.96 12.67
N ILE A 30 5.41 30.93 13.20
CA ILE A 30 4.37 30.07 12.60
C ILE A 30 3.90 30.66 11.27
N ASP A 31 4.10 31.93 10.99
CA ASP A 31 3.65 32.56 9.72
C ASP A 31 4.42 32.00 8.53
N HIS A 32 5.54 31.41 8.79
CA HIS A 32 6.37 30.89 7.68
C HIS A 32 6.03 29.42 7.39
N PHE A 33 5.38 28.81 8.26
CA PHE A 33 5.12 27.37 8.16
C PHE A 33 4.34 27.05 6.87
N PHE A 34 3.33 27.84 6.58
CA PHE A 34 2.47 27.49 5.42
C PHE A 34 3.24 27.67 4.10
N ASN A 35 4.05 28.70 4.02
CA ASN A 35 4.87 28.87 2.81
C ASN A 35 5.84 27.69 2.61
N LEU A 36 6.37 27.25 3.70
CA LEU A 36 7.29 26.10 3.62
C LEU A 36 6.54 24.82 3.20
N LEU A 37 5.38 24.69 3.76
CA LEU A 37 4.58 23.50 3.41
C LEU A 37 4.22 23.52 1.92
N MET A 38 3.91 24.71 1.36
CA MET A 38 3.54 24.80 -0.07
C MET A 38 4.76 24.53 -0.95
N GLN A 39 5.85 25.06 -0.53
CA GLN A 39 7.09 24.81 -1.28
C GLN A 39 7.44 23.32 -1.31
N GLN A 40 7.33 22.61 -0.20
CA GLN A 40 7.67 21.17 -0.15
C GLN A 40 6.64 20.33 -0.93
N GLU A 41 5.43 20.81 -0.90
CA GLU A 41 4.41 20.07 -1.68
C GLU A 41 4.69 20.19 -3.18
N GLU A 42 5.18 21.33 -3.60
CA GLU A 42 5.48 21.52 -5.03
C GLU A 42 6.71 20.70 -5.46
N GLU A 43 7.54 20.54 -4.47
CA GLU A 43 8.78 19.77 -4.77
C GLU A 43 8.55 18.27 -4.58
N GLY A 44 7.29 17.93 -4.07
CA GLY A 44 6.90 16.51 -3.87
C GLY A 44 7.63 15.88 -2.67
N LEU A 45 8.24 16.65 -1.76
CA LEU A 45 8.99 16.11 -0.60
C LEU A 45 8.24 16.45 0.69
N VAL A 46 7.00 16.16 0.78
CA VAL A 46 6.28 16.54 2.03
C VAL A 46 6.77 15.63 3.17
N CYS A 47 7.22 16.32 4.18
CA CYS A 47 7.70 15.60 5.38
C CYS A 47 6.98 16.14 6.62
N PRO A 48 6.63 15.18 7.54
CA PRO A 48 5.89 15.58 8.74
C PRO A 48 6.73 16.48 9.65
N VAL A 49 7.98 16.54 9.39
CA VAL A 49 8.81 17.49 10.18
C VAL A 49 9.49 18.46 9.22
N MET A 50 9.28 19.73 9.61
CA MET A 50 9.91 20.76 8.76
C MET A 50 10.77 21.67 9.64
N SER A 51 11.90 22.04 8.89
CA SER A 51 12.83 22.86 9.72
C SER A 51 13.16 24.16 9.00
N ARG A 52 13.15 25.19 9.80
CA ARG A 52 13.67 26.49 9.33
C ARG A 52 14.63 27.08 10.37
N GLY A 53 15.91 27.22 9.89
CA GLY A 53 16.94 27.70 10.86
C GLY A 53 17.08 26.76 12.06
N SER A 54 16.74 27.31 13.27
CA SER A 54 16.91 26.52 14.51
C SER A 54 15.55 26.05 15.04
N VAL A 55 14.48 26.33 14.24
CA VAL A 55 13.14 25.94 14.71
C VAL A 55 12.64 24.76 13.86
N HIS A 56 12.05 23.88 14.58
CA HIS A 56 11.51 22.69 13.90
C HIS A 56 9.98 22.65 14.07
N PHE A 57 9.29 22.34 12.89
CA PHE A 57 7.82 22.26 12.91
C PHE A 57 7.35 20.80 12.78
N LEU A 58 6.69 20.34 13.84
CA LEU A 58 6.06 19.00 13.78
C LEU A 58 4.54 19.15 13.61
N TRP A 59 4.07 18.47 12.54
CA TRP A 59 2.64 18.79 12.30
C TRP A 59 1.91 17.53 11.85
N ILE A 60 0.64 17.53 12.23
CA ILE A 60 -0.26 16.46 11.75
C ILE A 60 -1.48 17.12 11.09
N LYS A 61 -1.94 16.36 10.24
CA LYS A 61 -3.15 16.89 9.56
C LYS A 61 -4.39 16.13 10.04
N HIS A 62 -5.50 16.94 10.60
CA HIS A 62 -6.74 16.31 11.09
C HIS A 62 -7.94 16.86 10.32
N SER A 63 -8.76 16.02 9.62
CA SER A 63 -10.06 16.16 8.93
C SER A 63 -9.87 15.91 7.43
N ASN A 64 -10.55 14.73 7.01
CA ASN A 64 -11.26 14.09 5.87
C ASN A 64 -12.78 14.15 6.10
N LEU A 65 -13.52 15.26 5.69
CA LEU A 65 -14.99 14.98 5.64
C LEU A 65 -15.41 14.59 4.23
N TYR A 66 -15.45 13.30 3.95
CA TYR A 66 -16.40 12.72 2.96
C TYR A 66 -17.81 12.68 3.54
N PHE A 67 -18.61 13.77 3.29
CA PHE A 67 -20.07 13.57 3.24
C PHE A 67 -20.63 14.23 1.98
N SER A 68 -20.89 13.28 0.85
CA SER A 68 -22.13 13.00 0.09
C SER A 68 -22.98 14.27 -0.06
N ASN A 69 -22.72 14.99 -1.21
CA ASN A 69 -23.63 15.61 -2.20
C ASN A 69 -23.35 17.12 -2.31
N VAL A 70 -22.22 17.49 -3.03
CA VAL A 70 -22.18 18.74 -3.83
C VAL A 70 -20.75 18.93 -4.33
N PRO A 71 -20.56 19.31 -5.63
CA PRO A 71 -19.38 19.42 -6.50
C PRO A 71 -18.54 20.66 -6.18
N VAL A 72 -17.27 20.41 -5.60
CA VAL A 72 -16.37 21.55 -5.91
C VAL A 72 -14.94 21.15 -5.52
N LYS A 73 -13.99 21.07 -6.49
CA LYS A 73 -12.64 21.58 -6.82
C LYS A 73 -11.67 21.35 -5.67
N LEU A 74 -10.88 20.21 -5.60
CA LEU A 74 -9.47 19.96 -5.20
C LEU A 74 -9.05 20.86 -4.05
N ASN A 75 -9.67 20.77 -2.83
CA ASN A 75 -8.94 21.24 -1.63
C ASN A 75 -9.25 20.33 -0.44
N LEU A 76 -8.75 19.14 -0.38
CA LEU A 76 -8.39 18.36 0.83
C LEU A 76 -8.53 19.21 2.10
N GLN A 77 -9.68 19.44 2.65
CA GLN A 77 -10.11 20.06 3.92
C GLN A 77 -9.27 19.55 5.10
N ILE A 78 -7.90 19.84 5.10
CA ILE A 78 -6.97 19.27 6.09
C ILE A 78 -6.55 20.38 7.05
N LYS A 79 -6.88 20.29 8.37
CA LYS A 79 -6.48 21.28 9.39
C LYS A 79 -5.19 20.84 10.10
N PRO A 80 -4.07 21.71 9.90
CA PRO A 80 -2.81 21.25 10.51
C PRO A 80 -2.72 21.64 12.00
N VAL A 81 -2.48 20.64 12.78
CA VAL A 81 -2.03 20.92 14.16
C VAL A 81 -0.49 20.86 14.22
N VAL A 82 0.03 22.07 14.71
CA VAL A 82 1.50 22.18 14.57
C VAL A 82 2.11 22.37 15.97
N ALA A 83 3.18 21.58 16.12
CA ALA A 83 4.01 21.82 17.33
C ALA A 83 5.40 22.31 16.93
N THR A 84 5.88 23.40 17.73
CA THR A 84 7.21 23.95 17.39
C THR A 84 8.21 23.66 18.53
N THR A 85 9.44 23.39 17.98
CA THR A 85 10.50 23.16 18.99
C THR A 85 11.83 23.70 18.46
N ASN A 86 12.64 24.19 19.31
CA ASN A 86 13.98 24.69 18.89
C ASN A 86 15.08 23.74 19.36
N LYS A 87 14.73 22.70 20.09
CA LYS A 87 15.73 21.73 20.59
C LYS A 87 15.48 20.35 19.99
N ASN A 88 16.48 19.47 20.32
CA ASN A 88 16.31 18.06 19.88
C ASN A 88 15.25 17.33 20.74
N SER A 89 13.98 17.53 20.32
CA SER A 89 12.85 16.99 21.08
C SER A 89 12.48 15.59 20.58
N ASN A 90 11.96 14.81 21.53
CA ASN A 90 11.43 13.48 21.13
C ASN A 90 10.21 13.63 20.22
N ALA A 91 10.44 13.40 18.94
CA ALA A 91 9.38 13.61 17.92
C ALA A 91 8.20 12.65 18.15
N SER A 92 8.56 11.47 18.60
CA SER A 92 7.46 10.49 18.84
C SER A 92 6.51 10.99 19.94
N LEU A 93 7.04 11.54 20.98
CA LEU A 93 6.19 12.05 22.07
C LEU A 93 5.31 13.20 21.58
N VAL A 94 5.83 14.05 20.77
CA VAL A 94 5.05 15.20 20.26
C VAL A 94 3.91 14.70 19.34
N TYR A 95 4.27 13.71 18.50
CA TYR A 95 3.20 13.22 17.61
C TYR A 95 2.14 12.44 18.39
N ALA A 96 2.62 11.66 19.34
CA ALA A 96 1.63 10.93 20.17
C ALA A 96 0.69 11.92 20.88
N PHE A 97 1.29 12.97 21.29
CA PHE A 97 0.46 13.97 22.00
C PHE A 97 -0.50 14.66 21.02
N LEU A 98 0.01 15.06 19.85
CA LEU A 98 -0.87 15.73 18.87
C LEU A 98 -2.07 14.85 18.51
N TYR A 99 -1.81 13.53 18.29
CA TYR A 99 -2.96 12.64 17.99
C TYR A 99 -3.90 12.53 19.18
N LYS A 100 -3.28 12.50 20.36
CA LYS A 100 -4.15 12.43 21.56
C LYS A 100 -4.94 13.74 21.73
N LEU A 101 -4.29 14.83 21.47
CA LEU A 101 -5.00 16.12 21.54
C LEU A 101 -6.22 16.12 20.61
N VAL A 102 -6.02 15.64 19.38
CA VAL A 102 -7.15 15.59 18.43
C VAL A 102 -8.24 14.64 18.96
N GLU A 103 -7.79 13.53 19.50
CA GLU A 103 -8.77 12.57 20.06
C GLU A 103 -9.59 13.22 21.19
N VAL A 104 -8.91 13.95 22.10
CA VAL A 104 -9.62 14.56 23.24
C VAL A 104 -10.59 15.63 22.71
N PHE A 105 -10.16 16.40 21.72
CA PHE A 105 -11.07 17.41 21.16
C PHE A 105 -12.28 16.77 20.49
N THR A 106 -11.98 15.66 19.77
CA THR A 106 -13.10 14.99 19.06
C THR A 106 -14.10 14.42 20.06
N GLU A 107 -13.64 13.96 21.19
CA GLU A 107 -14.57 13.40 22.20
C GLU A 107 -15.36 14.51 22.90
N TYR A 108 -14.76 15.74 23.05
CA TYR A 108 -15.49 16.85 23.71
C TYR A 108 -16.47 17.50 22.74
N PHE A 109 -16.08 17.53 21.41
CA PHE A 109 -16.91 18.36 20.52
C PHE A 109 -17.64 17.47 19.52
N LYS A 110 -17.36 16.07 19.56
CA LYS A 110 -17.95 15.11 18.60
C LYS A 110 -17.38 15.30 17.20
N GLU A 111 -17.38 16.60 16.71
CA GLU A 111 -16.70 16.89 15.43
C GLU A 111 -15.72 18.05 15.62
N LEU A 112 -14.53 17.79 15.12
CA LEU A 112 -13.49 18.85 15.30
C LEU A 112 -13.36 19.65 14.00
N GLU A 113 -14.15 20.88 14.04
CA GLU A 113 -14.08 21.82 12.90
C GLU A 113 -13.65 23.21 13.41
N GLU A 114 -13.56 24.11 12.39
CA GLU A 114 -13.13 25.47 12.76
C GLU A 114 -14.16 26.11 13.71
N GLU A 115 -15.35 25.84 13.48
CA GLU A 115 -16.40 26.44 14.34
C GLU A 115 -16.36 25.86 15.75
N SER A 116 -15.96 24.56 15.78
CA SER A 116 -15.89 23.91 17.11
C SER A 116 -14.85 24.58 18.01
N ILE A 117 -13.77 24.99 17.41
CA ILE A 117 -12.68 25.60 18.22
C ILE A 117 -13.04 27.04 18.54
N GLN A 118 -13.65 27.77 17.63
CA GLN A 118 -13.95 29.21 17.86
C GLN A 118 -15.08 29.36 18.88
N ASP A 119 -16.05 28.47 18.78
CA ASP A 119 -17.20 28.59 19.70
C ASP A 119 -16.86 28.11 21.11
N ASN A 120 -15.83 27.25 21.20
CA ASN A 120 -15.51 26.69 22.53
C ASN A 120 -14.09 27.08 22.94
N PHE A 121 -13.63 28.34 22.71
CA PHE A 121 -12.20 28.71 22.91
C PHE A 121 -11.86 28.70 24.40
N VAL A 122 -12.87 28.92 25.28
CA VAL A 122 -12.55 28.91 26.73
C VAL A 122 -12.18 27.49 27.17
N VAL A 123 -12.97 26.54 26.77
CA VAL A 123 -12.72 25.14 27.18
C VAL A 123 -11.42 24.64 26.53
N VAL A 124 -11.19 25.02 25.29
CA VAL A 124 -9.98 24.55 24.59
C VAL A 124 -8.73 25.08 25.32
N TYR A 125 -8.71 26.33 25.81
CA TYR A 125 -7.53 26.83 26.55
C TYR A 125 -7.37 26.10 27.89
N GLU A 126 -8.55 25.84 28.47
CA GLU A 126 -8.43 25.08 29.73
C GLU A 126 -7.84 23.68 29.49
N LEU A 127 -8.27 23.14 28.36
CA LEU A 127 -7.76 21.78 28.06
C LEU A 127 -6.26 21.84 27.75
N LEU A 128 -5.86 22.81 26.95
CA LEU A 128 -4.43 22.87 26.58
C LEU A 128 -3.56 23.09 27.83
N ASP A 129 -4.14 23.82 28.79
CA ASP A 129 -3.36 24.04 30.03
C ASP A 129 -3.29 22.76 30.86
N GLU A 130 -4.29 21.98 30.79
CA GLU A 130 -4.30 20.76 31.64
C GLU A 130 -3.61 19.60 30.93
N LEU A 131 -3.59 19.63 29.65
CA LEU A 131 -3.06 18.48 28.91
C LEU A 131 -1.54 18.51 28.89
N MET A 132 -1.01 19.74 28.81
CA MET A 132 0.45 19.81 28.74
C MET A 132 0.95 20.95 29.65
N ASP A 133 2.03 20.61 30.33
CA ASP A 133 2.68 21.66 31.13
C ASP A 133 4.18 21.72 30.80
N PHE A 134 4.60 22.91 30.39
CA PHE A 134 6.02 23.17 30.06
C PHE A 134 6.55 22.12 29.08
N GLY A 135 5.67 21.63 28.12
CA GLY A 135 6.16 20.74 27.03
C GLY A 135 6.03 19.26 27.40
N PHE A 136 5.45 19.03 28.65
CA PHE A 136 5.29 17.62 29.08
C PHE A 136 3.78 17.30 29.18
N PRO A 137 3.43 16.26 28.37
CA PRO A 137 2.01 15.87 28.46
C PRO A 137 1.64 15.36 29.87
N GLN A 138 0.53 15.82 30.39
CA GLN A 138 0.12 15.42 31.75
C GLN A 138 -1.07 14.46 31.67
N THR A 139 -2.30 15.02 31.91
CA THR A 139 -3.49 14.17 31.87
C THR A 139 -4.18 14.30 30.49
N THR A 140 -4.29 13.11 29.83
CA THR A 140 -4.79 13.21 28.44
C THR A 140 -6.06 12.37 28.30
N ASP A 141 -6.54 11.83 29.49
CA ASP A 141 -7.78 11.02 29.38
C ASP A 141 -9.01 11.93 29.40
N SER A 142 -9.77 11.81 28.30
CA SER A 142 -10.89 12.76 28.10
C SER A 142 -12.01 12.51 29.10
N LYS A 143 -12.27 11.22 29.44
CA LYS A 143 -13.39 10.92 30.36
C LYS A 143 -13.12 11.45 31.76
N ILE A 144 -11.86 11.45 32.09
CA ILE A 144 -11.51 11.97 33.43
C ILE A 144 -11.50 13.51 33.38
N LEU A 145 -11.04 14.00 32.26
CA LEU A 145 -10.98 15.48 32.15
C LEU A 145 -12.38 16.08 32.14
N GLN A 146 -13.33 15.34 31.72
CA GLN A 146 -14.72 15.86 31.62
C GLN A 146 -15.34 16.00 33.02
N GLU A 147 -14.74 15.42 34.01
CA GLU A 147 -15.30 15.53 35.38
C GLU A 147 -15.06 16.93 35.96
N TYR A 148 -13.92 17.55 35.51
CA TYR A 148 -13.73 18.87 36.18
C TYR A 148 -13.49 19.95 35.14
N ILE A 149 -13.34 19.58 33.84
CA ILE A 149 -13.37 20.61 32.78
C ILE A 149 -14.66 20.44 31.98
N THR A 150 -15.70 21.26 32.37
CA THR A 150 -17.04 21.02 31.77
C THR A 150 -17.36 22.16 30.79
N GLN A 151 -18.29 21.84 29.74
CA GLN A 151 -18.70 22.82 28.71
C GLN A 151 -19.82 23.72 29.23
N GLN A 152 -20.47 23.27 30.39
CA GLN A 152 -21.61 24.06 30.89
C GLN A 152 -21.15 25.06 31.95
N GLY A 153 -21.09 26.44 31.61
CA GLY A 153 -20.87 27.63 32.48
C GLY A 153 -21.71 27.56 33.75
N ASN A 154 -21.51 26.58 34.66
CA ASN A 154 -22.26 26.72 35.93
C ASN A 154 -21.90 28.02 36.64
N LYS A 155 -22.79 29.10 36.46
CA LYS A 155 -22.94 30.21 37.41
C LYS A 155 -22.26 29.91 38.76
N LEU A 156 -20.96 30.26 38.85
CA LEU A 156 -20.04 30.48 39.98
C LEU A 156 -20.75 30.28 41.33
N GLU A 157 -21.06 28.98 41.70
CA GLU A 157 -20.90 28.76 43.16
C GLU A 157 -19.52 28.17 43.47
N VAL A 158 -18.44 29.02 43.53
CA VAL A 158 -17.12 28.85 44.20
C VAL A 158 -17.04 27.48 44.87
N ALA A 159 -17.54 26.35 44.20
CA ALA A 159 -16.97 25.14 44.84
C ALA A 159 -15.82 24.61 43.98
N LYS A 160 -14.70 25.20 43.96
CA LYS A 160 -13.41 24.56 43.54
C LYS A 160 -13.62 23.09 43.16
N THR A 161 -14.37 22.81 42.12
CA THR A 161 -14.43 21.41 41.65
C THR A 161 -13.13 20.67 41.99
N LYS A 162 -12.92 20.14 43.22
CA LYS A 162 -11.81 19.29 43.68
C LYS A 162 -11.40 18.29 42.59
N VAL A 163 -10.18 18.53 42.07
CA VAL A 163 -9.59 17.55 41.14
C VAL A 163 -9.84 16.12 41.66
N PRO A 164 -10.48 15.32 40.76
CA PRO A 164 -10.73 13.92 41.16
C PRO A 164 -9.44 13.20 41.56
N THR A 165 -9.55 12.45 42.70
CA THR A 165 -8.37 11.68 43.18
C THR A 165 -7.84 10.75 42.10
N THR A 166 -8.67 10.55 41.04
CA THR A 166 -8.24 9.62 39.97
C THR A 166 -7.03 10.19 39.22
N VAL A 167 -6.90 11.49 39.24
CA VAL A 167 -5.80 12.11 38.46
C VAL A 167 -4.46 11.83 39.15
N THR A 168 -4.50 11.63 40.48
CA THR A 168 -3.22 11.41 41.18
C THR A 168 -3.02 9.93 41.53
N ASN A 169 -4.09 9.11 41.20
CA ASN A 169 -4.01 7.67 41.53
C ASN A 169 -3.28 6.90 40.41
N ALA A 170 -2.69 5.71 40.87
CA ALA A 170 -2.01 4.85 39.87
C ALA A 170 -2.96 4.43 38.75
N VAL A 171 -4.30 4.34 39.15
CA VAL A 171 -5.31 4.07 38.10
C VAL A 171 -5.95 5.40 37.67
N SER A 172 -5.53 5.84 36.44
CA SER A 172 -5.91 7.21 36.02
C SER A 172 -7.02 7.16 34.95
N TRP A 173 -7.51 5.97 34.69
CA TRP A 173 -8.44 5.90 33.55
C TRP A 173 -9.82 5.45 34.05
N ARG A 174 -10.05 5.31 35.35
CA ARG A 174 -11.37 4.88 35.86
C ARG A 174 -11.62 5.53 37.22
N SER A 175 -12.85 6.14 37.33
CA SER A 175 -13.17 6.81 38.62
C SER A 175 -13.85 5.82 39.57
N GLU A 176 -13.68 6.15 40.89
CA GLU A 176 -14.33 5.29 41.90
C GLU A 176 -15.81 5.67 42.05
N GLY A 177 -16.70 4.64 42.32
CA GLY A 177 -18.11 4.95 42.69
C GLY A 177 -19.04 4.79 41.48
N ILE A 178 -18.60 4.23 40.38
CA ILE A 178 -19.48 4.00 39.21
C ILE A 178 -20.44 2.83 39.52
N LYS A 179 -21.76 3.19 39.26
CA LYS A 179 -22.76 2.14 39.57
C LYS A 179 -23.70 1.97 38.37
N TYR A 180 -23.92 0.72 38.10
CA TYR A 180 -24.86 0.41 37.00
C TYR A 180 -25.97 -0.49 37.54
N LYS A 181 -27.13 -0.30 36.92
CA LYS A 181 -28.24 -1.19 37.32
C LYS A 181 -27.98 -2.63 36.88
N LYS A 182 -27.38 -2.64 35.65
CA LYS A 182 -27.00 -3.98 35.12
C LYS A 182 -25.51 -3.95 34.74
N ASN A 183 -24.89 -5.07 35.25
CA ASN A 183 -23.44 -5.11 34.94
C ASN A 183 -23.18 -6.07 33.77
N GLU A 184 -22.76 -5.42 32.64
CA GLU A 184 -22.49 -6.23 31.43
C GLU A 184 -21.19 -5.77 30.77
N VAL A 185 -20.63 -6.80 30.09
CA VAL A 185 -19.40 -6.46 29.35
C VAL A 185 -19.54 -6.99 27.92
N PHE A 186 -19.37 -6.08 26.95
CA PHE A 186 -19.42 -6.50 25.54
C PHE A 186 -18.01 -6.48 24.93
N ILE A 187 -17.74 -7.62 24.26
CA ILE A 187 -16.39 -7.73 23.67
C ILE A 187 -16.56 -7.84 22.14
N ASP A 188 -15.93 -6.88 21.54
CA ASP A 188 -15.91 -6.94 20.06
C ASP A 188 -14.51 -7.30 19.55
N VAL A 189 -14.51 -8.51 18.95
CA VAL A 189 -13.23 -8.90 18.31
C VAL A 189 -13.33 -8.60 16.82
N ILE A 190 -12.53 -7.55 16.47
CA ILE A 190 -12.61 -7.10 15.06
C ILE A 190 -11.27 -7.40 14.37
N GLU A 191 -11.43 -8.07 13.22
CA GLU A 191 -10.21 -8.39 12.44
C GLU A 191 -10.29 -7.67 11.09
N SER A 192 -9.20 -7.00 10.96
CA SER A 192 -9.07 -6.36 9.63
C SER A 192 -8.01 -7.09 8.79
N ILE A 193 -8.54 -7.42 7.58
CA ILE A 193 -7.63 -8.22 6.73
C ILE A 193 -7.02 -7.28 5.68
N ASN A 194 -5.65 -7.38 5.70
CA ASN A 194 -4.91 -6.63 4.64
C ASN A 194 -4.25 -7.59 3.64
N VAL A 195 -4.82 -7.49 2.42
CA VAL A 195 -4.22 -8.40 1.42
C VAL A 195 -3.85 -7.58 0.18
N LEU A 196 -2.59 -7.96 -0.22
CA LEU A 196 -2.15 -7.32 -1.47
C LEU A 196 -1.84 -8.41 -2.52
N VAL A 197 -2.58 -8.13 -3.61
CA VAL A 197 -2.39 -9.16 -4.67
C VAL A 197 -1.78 -8.49 -5.91
N ASN A 198 -0.80 -9.28 -6.46
CA ASN A 198 -0.15 -8.74 -7.68
C ASN A 198 -1.05 -8.92 -8.91
N ALA A 199 -0.67 -8.24 -10.00
CA ALA A 199 -1.44 -8.31 -11.28
C ALA A 199 -1.51 -9.74 -11.80
N ASN A 200 -0.58 -10.56 -11.35
CA ASN A 200 -0.56 -11.96 -11.84
C ASN A 200 -1.44 -12.87 -10.97
N GLY A 201 -2.01 -12.24 -9.95
CA GLY A 201 -2.98 -13.04 -9.18
C GLY A 201 -2.32 -13.74 -7.98
N SER A 202 -1.00 -13.42 -7.69
CA SER A 202 -0.37 -14.04 -6.49
C SER A 202 -0.44 -13.05 -5.31
N VAL A 203 -0.64 -13.62 -4.14
CA VAL A 203 -0.76 -12.78 -2.92
C VAL A 203 0.64 -12.34 -2.48
N MET A 204 0.89 -10.99 -2.52
CA MET A 204 2.21 -10.44 -2.12
C MET A 204 2.30 -10.27 -0.60
N SER A 205 1.25 -9.73 -0.09
CA SER A 205 1.30 -9.56 1.38
C SER A 205 -0.11 -9.77 1.96
N SER A 206 -0.01 -10.49 3.11
CA SER A 206 -1.29 -10.74 3.83
C SER A 206 -1.04 -10.58 5.34
N ASP A 207 -1.77 -9.53 5.79
CA ASP A 207 -1.67 -9.32 7.25
C ASP A 207 -3.06 -9.12 7.86
N ILE A 208 -3.08 -9.69 9.03
CA ILE A 208 -4.37 -9.52 9.76
C ILE A 208 -4.10 -8.64 10.99
N VAL A 209 -4.81 -7.54 10.95
CA VAL A 209 -4.73 -6.68 12.15
C VAL A 209 -6.04 -6.79 12.93
N GLY A 210 -5.86 -7.35 14.15
CA GLY A 210 -7.06 -7.56 14.98
C GLY A 210 -7.10 -6.55 16.15
N SER A 211 -8.28 -6.16 16.44
CA SER A 211 -8.47 -5.28 17.62
C SER A 211 -9.63 -5.79 18.49
N ILE A 212 -9.31 -5.78 19.82
CA ILE A 212 -10.37 -6.18 20.77
C ILE A 212 -10.87 -4.93 21.48
N LYS A 213 -12.12 -4.63 21.17
CA LYS A 213 -12.74 -3.45 21.82
C LYS A 213 -13.77 -3.89 22.87
N LEU A 214 -13.72 -3.10 23.94
CA LEU A 214 -14.61 -3.49 25.05
C LEU A 214 -15.60 -2.36 25.31
N LYS A 215 -16.78 -2.79 25.54
CA LYS A 215 -17.78 -1.89 26.15
C LYS A 215 -18.18 -2.39 27.54
N THR A 216 -17.64 -1.52 28.53
CA THR A 216 -17.78 -2.04 29.91
C THR A 216 -18.81 -1.18 30.65
N MET A 217 -19.80 -1.85 31.15
CA MET A 217 -20.79 -1.26 32.08
C MET A 217 -20.78 -2.00 33.42
N LEU A 218 -19.71 -1.64 34.20
CA LEU A 218 -19.52 -2.38 35.47
C LEU A 218 -19.48 -1.39 36.64
N SER A 219 -20.03 -1.95 37.78
CA SER A 219 -20.06 -1.08 38.98
C SER A 219 -18.76 -1.28 39.78
N GLY A 220 -18.24 -0.14 40.31
CA GLY A 220 -17.09 -0.19 41.22
C GLY A 220 -15.78 -0.22 40.43
N MET A 221 -14.79 -0.92 41.06
CA MET A 221 -13.44 -1.05 40.44
C MET A 221 -13.12 -2.53 40.22
N PRO A 222 -13.67 -3.04 39.16
CA PRO A 222 -13.49 -4.49 38.96
C PRO A 222 -12.16 -4.80 38.27
N GLU A 223 -11.55 -5.90 38.74
CA GLU A 223 -10.38 -6.44 38.01
C GLU A 223 -10.79 -7.55 37.04
N LEU A 224 -10.45 -7.27 35.70
CA LEU A 224 -10.85 -8.28 34.68
C LEU A 224 -9.63 -9.07 34.20
N ARG A 225 -9.99 -10.39 33.93
CA ARG A 225 -8.94 -11.24 33.35
C ARG A 225 -9.48 -11.89 32.06
N LEU A 226 -8.68 -11.64 31.02
CA LEU A 226 -9.12 -12.17 29.71
C LEU A 226 -8.22 -13.32 29.27
N GLY A 227 -8.96 -14.41 28.89
CA GLY A 227 -8.21 -15.58 28.40
C GLY A 227 -8.47 -15.81 26.90
N LEU A 228 -7.29 -15.87 26.17
CA LEU A 228 -7.42 -16.16 24.72
C LEU A 228 -6.71 -17.48 24.40
N ASN A 229 -7.09 -17.98 23.19
CA ASN A 229 -6.38 -19.23 22.79
C ASN A 229 -5.01 -18.90 22.17
N ASP A 230 -4.11 -18.41 23.04
CA ASP A 230 -2.75 -18.02 22.61
C ASP A 230 -1.84 -19.26 22.60
N ARG A 231 -1.12 -19.39 21.46
CA ARG A 231 -0.25 -20.59 21.30
C ARG A 231 0.81 -20.62 22.40
N VAL A 232 1.36 -19.48 22.72
CA VAL A 232 2.45 -19.45 23.73
C VAL A 232 1.89 -19.83 25.10
N LEU A 233 0.71 -19.31 25.35
CA LEU A 233 0.10 -19.67 26.65
C LEU A 233 -0.18 -21.17 26.72
N PHE A 234 -0.62 -21.75 25.69
CA PHE A 234 -0.94 -23.20 25.72
C PHE A 234 0.33 -24.05 25.75
N ALA A 235 1.36 -23.48 25.06
CA ALA A 235 2.63 -24.23 25.16
C ALA A 235 3.12 -24.26 26.61
N LEU A 236 2.83 -23.26 27.41
CA LEU A 236 3.31 -23.20 28.81
C LEU A 236 2.43 -24.06 29.72
N THR A 237 1.16 -24.27 29.37
CA THR A 237 0.22 -25.01 30.24
C THR A 237 0.11 -26.47 29.77
N GLY A 238 0.91 -26.91 28.64
CA GLY A 238 0.99 -28.33 28.20
C GLY A 238 -0.29 -28.77 27.47
N ARG A 239 -1.16 -27.81 26.94
CA ARG A 239 -2.43 -28.12 26.21
C ARG A 239 -2.25 -27.81 24.72
N ASP A 240 -1.47 -28.67 23.93
CA ASP A 240 -1.14 -28.38 22.52
C ASP A 240 -2.18 -29.02 21.60
N LYS A 241 -3.29 -29.54 22.17
CA LYS A 241 -4.15 -30.27 21.21
C LYS A 241 -5.41 -29.47 20.94
N GLY A 242 -5.25 -28.06 20.56
CA GLY A 242 -6.43 -27.27 20.12
C GLY A 242 -6.00 -26.17 19.14
N LYS A 243 -7.03 -25.57 18.40
CA LYS A 243 -6.79 -24.46 17.45
C LYS A 243 -6.20 -23.25 18.19
N THR A 244 -4.86 -23.02 18.00
CA THR A 244 -4.19 -21.88 18.69
C THR A 244 -3.78 -20.83 17.66
N VAL A 245 -3.69 -19.63 18.28
CA VAL A 245 -3.33 -18.51 17.38
C VAL A 245 -1.97 -17.95 17.82
N THR A 246 -1.12 -17.80 16.74
CA THR A 246 0.20 -17.21 17.04
C THR A 246 0.18 -15.72 16.68
N MET A 247 0.30 -15.00 17.75
CA MET A 247 0.28 -13.55 17.51
C MET A 247 1.71 -13.00 17.43
N GLU A 248 1.97 -12.24 16.40
CA GLU A 248 3.35 -11.71 16.20
C GLU A 248 3.57 -10.47 17.08
N ASP A 249 2.52 -9.62 17.03
CA ASP A 249 2.69 -8.40 17.84
C ASP A 249 1.35 -8.04 18.52
N VAL A 250 1.55 -7.69 19.84
CA VAL A 250 0.33 -7.29 20.58
C VAL A 250 0.59 -5.96 21.27
N LYS A 251 -0.39 -5.09 21.04
CA LYS A 251 -0.34 -3.81 21.77
C LYS A 251 -1.52 -3.70 22.75
N PHE A 252 -1.12 -3.24 23.95
CA PHE A 252 -2.18 -3.23 24.98
C PHE A 252 -2.50 -1.79 25.37
N HIS A 253 -3.66 -1.75 25.90
CA HIS A 253 -4.04 -0.47 26.53
C HIS A 253 -3.30 -0.28 27.86
N GLN A 254 -3.25 0.96 28.32
CA GLN A 254 -2.50 1.27 29.56
C GLN A 254 -3.08 0.56 30.78
N CYS A 255 -4.27 0.08 30.66
CA CYS A 255 -4.93 -0.52 31.83
C CYS A 255 -4.46 -1.97 32.01
N VAL A 256 -3.71 -2.50 31.12
CA VAL A 256 -3.26 -3.89 31.25
C VAL A 256 -1.92 -3.91 32.00
N ARG A 257 -1.84 -4.83 32.86
CA ARG A 257 -0.57 -4.99 33.60
C ARG A 257 0.42 -5.85 32.79
N LEU A 258 1.48 -5.14 32.28
CA LEU A 258 2.37 -5.81 31.30
C LEU A 258 3.31 -6.78 32.02
N SER A 259 3.58 -6.51 33.30
CA SER A 259 4.50 -7.42 34.04
C SER A 259 3.90 -8.82 34.18
N ARG A 260 2.56 -8.84 34.36
CA ARG A 260 1.91 -10.16 34.51
C ARG A 260 1.79 -10.88 33.16
N PHE A 261 1.54 -10.08 32.12
CA PHE A 261 1.45 -10.70 30.78
C PHE A 261 2.79 -11.30 30.36
N GLU A 262 3.88 -10.65 30.67
CA GLU A 262 5.22 -11.16 30.28
C GLU A 262 5.59 -12.42 31.06
N SER A 263 5.08 -12.55 32.33
CA SER A 263 5.45 -13.72 33.16
C SER A 263 4.60 -14.94 32.79
N ASP A 264 3.29 -14.73 32.72
CA ASP A 264 2.49 -15.97 32.53
C ASP A 264 1.48 -15.78 31.39
N ARG A 265 1.64 -14.64 30.61
CA ARG A 265 0.77 -14.33 29.44
C ARG A 265 -0.68 -14.15 29.88
N THR A 266 -0.88 -13.75 31.16
CA THR A 266 -2.24 -13.45 31.65
C THR A 266 -2.57 -11.97 31.40
N ILE A 267 -3.76 -11.81 30.78
CA ILE A 267 -4.17 -10.41 30.53
C ILE A 267 -5.10 -9.95 31.67
N SER A 268 -4.49 -9.18 32.59
CA SER A 268 -5.25 -8.67 33.75
C SER A 268 -5.30 -7.14 33.70
N PHE A 269 -6.52 -6.64 33.95
CA PHE A 269 -6.60 -5.17 33.83
C PHE A 269 -7.86 -4.67 34.54
N ILE A 270 -7.76 -3.33 34.87
CA ILE A 270 -8.98 -2.61 35.30
C ILE A 270 -9.47 -1.73 34.15
N PRO A 271 -10.72 -2.11 33.61
CA PRO A 271 -11.16 -1.46 32.37
C PRO A 271 -11.70 -0.05 32.61
N PRO A 272 -11.40 0.85 31.63
CA PRO A 272 -12.12 2.14 31.71
C PRO A 272 -13.64 1.95 31.51
N ASP A 273 -14.33 2.95 31.97
CA ASP A 273 -15.80 2.84 31.83
C ASP A 273 -16.22 3.22 30.40
N GLY A 274 -17.13 2.40 29.85
CA GLY A 274 -17.64 2.67 28.48
C GLY A 274 -16.87 1.89 27.42
N GLU A 275 -16.73 2.64 26.20
CA GLU A 275 -16.07 1.94 25.06
C GLU A 275 -14.57 2.24 25.05
N SER A 276 -13.85 1.13 24.97
CA SER A 276 -12.38 1.33 24.89
C SER A 276 -11.73 0.15 24.18
N GLU A 277 -10.61 0.55 23.47
CA GLU A 277 -9.85 -0.54 22.81
C GLU A 277 -8.84 -1.15 23.80
N LEU A 278 -9.04 -2.46 24.06
CA LEU A 278 -8.19 -3.13 25.07
C LEU A 278 -6.84 -3.54 24.46
N MET A 279 -6.89 -4.19 23.31
CA MET A 279 -5.61 -4.64 22.73
C MET A 279 -5.73 -4.71 21.21
N SER A 280 -4.57 -4.53 20.57
CA SER A 280 -4.45 -4.76 19.11
C SER A 280 -3.36 -5.79 18.81
N TYR A 281 -3.75 -6.61 17.91
CA TYR A 281 -2.74 -7.67 17.62
C TYR A 281 -2.60 -7.83 16.12
N ARG A 282 -1.41 -8.26 15.79
CA ARG A 282 -1.12 -8.43 14.35
C ARG A 282 -0.65 -9.88 14.11
N ILE A 283 -1.27 -10.42 13.02
CA ILE A 283 -0.88 -11.79 12.65
C ILE A 283 -0.46 -11.79 11.17
N ASN A 284 0.74 -12.49 10.98
CA ASN A 284 1.21 -12.57 9.59
C ASN A 284 1.04 -14.00 9.05
N THR A 285 -0.17 -14.22 8.54
CA THR A 285 -0.37 -15.57 7.99
C THR A 285 -0.80 -15.45 6.52
N HIS A 286 -0.31 -16.52 5.73
CA HIS A 286 -0.73 -16.51 4.31
C HIS A 286 -2.18 -16.99 4.17
N VAL A 287 -3.09 -15.97 4.15
CA VAL A 287 -4.51 -16.35 4.01
C VAL A 287 -4.97 -15.99 2.60
N LYS A 288 -5.69 -17.03 2.07
CA LYS A 288 -6.32 -16.68 0.78
C LYS A 288 -7.35 -15.55 0.97
N PRO A 289 -7.42 -14.67 0.02
CA PRO A 289 -8.39 -13.59 0.18
C PRO A 289 -9.83 -14.12 0.26
N LEU A 290 -10.56 -13.54 1.22
CA LEU A 290 -11.95 -14.02 1.47
C LEU A 290 -12.84 -13.72 0.27
N ILE A 291 -12.64 -12.59 -0.34
CA ILE A 291 -13.37 -12.28 -1.60
C ILE A 291 -12.34 -12.09 -2.72
N TRP A 292 -12.46 -13.02 -3.68
CA TRP A 292 -11.47 -13.02 -4.77
C TRP A 292 -12.07 -12.28 -5.98
N ILE A 293 -11.23 -11.30 -6.44
CA ILE A 293 -11.73 -10.49 -7.56
C ILE A 293 -10.86 -10.72 -8.81
N GLU A 294 -11.60 -10.98 -9.81
CA GLU A 294 -10.93 -11.06 -11.12
C GLU A 294 -11.50 -10.01 -12.07
N SER A 295 -10.53 -9.15 -12.49
CA SER A 295 -11.01 -8.09 -13.39
C SER A 295 -10.22 -8.08 -14.70
N VAL A 296 -11.01 -7.96 -15.75
CA VAL A 296 -10.38 -7.87 -17.08
C VAL A 296 -10.82 -6.54 -17.71
N ILE A 297 -9.78 -5.69 -17.99
CA ILE A 297 -10.12 -4.37 -18.58
C ILE A 297 -9.65 -4.36 -20.05
N GLU A 298 -10.61 -4.24 -20.92
CA GLU A 298 -10.28 -4.19 -22.35
C GLU A 298 -10.46 -2.76 -22.85
N LYS A 299 -9.35 -2.25 -23.22
CA LYS A 299 -9.41 -0.85 -23.68
C LYS A 299 -9.26 -0.80 -25.22
N PHE A 300 -10.25 -0.20 -25.84
CA PHE A 300 -10.16 0.05 -27.30
C PHE A 300 -9.84 1.52 -27.55
N SER A 301 -8.64 1.76 -28.04
CA SER A 301 -8.16 3.15 -28.15
C SER A 301 -9.12 3.99 -29.00
N HIS A 302 -9.46 5.11 -28.40
CA HIS A 302 -10.27 6.15 -29.10
C HIS A 302 -11.71 5.69 -29.30
N SER A 303 -12.10 4.72 -28.53
CA SER A 303 -13.49 4.26 -28.79
C SER A 303 -14.18 3.95 -27.46
N ARG A 304 -13.72 2.87 -26.79
CA ARG A 304 -14.49 2.48 -25.58
C ARG A 304 -13.60 1.64 -24.66
N VAL A 305 -14.09 1.59 -23.43
CA VAL A 305 -13.43 0.71 -22.45
C VAL A 305 -14.48 -0.24 -21.85
N GLU A 306 -14.05 -1.53 -21.93
CA GLU A 306 -14.97 -2.53 -21.33
C GLU A 306 -14.30 -3.20 -20.12
N ILE A 307 -15.09 -3.14 -19.03
CA ILE A 307 -14.53 -3.74 -17.80
C ILE A 307 -15.44 -4.89 -17.34
N MET A 308 -14.74 -6.06 -17.20
CA MET A 308 -15.47 -7.23 -16.65
C MET A 308 -14.86 -7.64 -15.30
N VAL A 309 -15.80 -7.61 -14.35
CA VAL A 309 -15.28 -7.98 -13.01
C VAL A 309 -16.05 -9.19 -12.48
N LYS A 310 -15.22 -10.18 -12.03
CA LYS A 310 -15.80 -11.38 -11.38
C LYS A 310 -15.37 -11.44 -9.91
N ALA A 311 -16.42 -11.53 -9.09
CA ALA A 311 -16.11 -11.61 -7.65
C ALA A 311 -16.55 -12.96 -7.07
N LYS A 312 -15.56 -13.62 -6.35
CA LYS A 312 -15.83 -14.96 -5.80
C LYS A 312 -15.59 -14.93 -4.29
N GLY A 313 -16.63 -15.36 -3.51
CA GLY A 313 -16.47 -15.45 -2.03
C GLY A 313 -15.79 -16.76 -1.62
N GLN A 314 -14.54 -16.68 -1.10
CA GLN A 314 -13.80 -17.91 -0.67
C GLN A 314 -13.88 -18.07 0.85
N PHE A 315 -14.97 -18.07 1.40
CA PHE A 315 -15.09 -18.35 2.84
C PHE A 315 -16.29 -19.27 3.07
N LYS A 316 -16.49 -19.60 4.26
CA LYS A 316 -17.49 -20.66 4.56
C LYS A 316 -18.87 -20.28 3.99
N LYS A 317 -19.57 -21.33 3.48
CA LYS A 317 -20.86 -21.09 2.76
C LYS A 317 -21.93 -20.59 3.73
N GLN A 318 -21.73 -20.89 5.06
CA GLN A 318 -22.76 -20.49 6.06
C GLN A 318 -22.57 -19.02 6.45
N SER A 319 -21.41 -18.54 6.07
CA SER A 319 -21.17 -17.14 6.45
C SER A 319 -21.51 -16.20 5.28
N VAL A 320 -21.94 -15.01 5.68
CA VAL A 320 -22.35 -14.07 4.61
C VAL A 320 -21.64 -12.72 4.85
N ALA A 321 -21.11 -12.26 3.70
CA ALA A 321 -20.50 -10.92 3.80
C ALA A 321 -21.55 -9.84 3.53
N ASN A 322 -21.52 -8.81 4.49
CA ASN A 322 -22.53 -7.77 4.35
C ASN A 322 -21.92 -6.49 3.77
N ASN A 323 -22.77 -5.82 2.98
CA ASN A 323 -22.44 -4.49 2.42
C ASN A 323 -21.06 -4.48 1.73
N VAL A 324 -20.99 -5.49 0.81
CA VAL A 324 -19.72 -5.57 0.07
C VAL A 324 -19.69 -4.48 -1.02
N GLU A 325 -18.62 -3.72 -0.99
CA GLU A 325 -18.42 -2.68 -2.02
C GLU A 325 -17.09 -2.88 -2.75
N ILE A 326 -17.28 -3.02 -4.05
CA ILE A 326 -16.06 -3.24 -4.86
C ILE A 326 -15.81 -1.97 -5.69
N ARG A 327 -14.63 -1.39 -5.45
CA ARG A 327 -14.28 -0.17 -6.18
C ARG A 327 -13.25 -0.45 -7.28
N VAL A 328 -13.72 -0.12 -8.49
CA VAL A 328 -12.85 -0.43 -9.65
C VAL A 328 -12.50 0.90 -10.34
N PRO A 329 -11.18 1.17 -10.50
CA PRO A 329 -10.75 2.43 -11.12
C PRO A 329 -11.08 2.46 -12.63
N VAL A 330 -11.54 3.64 -12.96
CA VAL A 330 -11.89 3.84 -14.38
C VAL A 330 -11.12 5.05 -14.90
N PRO A 331 -10.82 5.04 -16.21
CA PRO A 331 -10.10 6.18 -16.79
C PRO A 331 -10.88 7.50 -16.61
N SER A 332 -10.11 8.60 -16.41
CA SER A 332 -10.73 9.90 -16.07
C SER A 332 -11.52 10.45 -17.26
N ASP A 333 -11.19 9.98 -18.44
CA ASP A 333 -11.88 10.56 -19.62
C ASP A 333 -13.05 9.67 -20.06
N ALA A 334 -13.36 8.71 -19.19
CA ALA A 334 -14.44 7.78 -19.58
C ALA A 334 -15.80 8.47 -19.44
N ASP A 335 -16.64 8.22 -20.49
CA ASP A 335 -18.00 8.82 -20.44
C ASP A 335 -19.05 7.76 -20.85
N SER A 336 -20.25 8.02 -20.57
CA SER A 336 -21.40 7.19 -20.97
C SER A 336 -21.30 5.79 -20.36
N PRO A 337 -21.45 5.66 -19.06
CA PRO A 337 -21.31 4.35 -18.40
C PRO A 337 -22.55 3.46 -18.60
N LYS A 338 -22.29 2.25 -18.96
CA LYS A 338 -23.35 1.22 -18.99
C LYS A 338 -22.93 0.00 -18.18
N PHE A 339 -23.98 -0.39 -17.28
CA PHE A 339 -23.55 -1.47 -16.37
C PHE A 339 -24.53 -2.66 -16.52
N LYS A 340 -23.93 -3.82 -16.53
CA LYS A 340 -24.70 -5.07 -16.41
C LYS A 340 -24.17 -5.92 -15.26
N THR A 341 -25.14 -6.07 -14.30
CA THR A 341 -24.63 -6.82 -13.13
C THR A 341 -25.54 -8.04 -12.89
N SER A 342 -24.94 -9.15 -12.42
CA SER A 342 -25.76 -10.33 -12.06
C SER A 342 -26.53 -10.06 -10.76
N THR A 343 -25.84 -9.48 -9.73
CA THR A 343 -26.45 -9.15 -8.43
C THR A 343 -25.86 -7.82 -7.93
N GLY A 344 -26.68 -7.03 -7.23
CA GLY A 344 -26.19 -5.74 -6.69
C GLY A 344 -26.37 -4.60 -7.71
N HIS A 345 -25.90 -3.46 -7.28
CA HIS A 345 -26.03 -2.28 -8.17
C HIS A 345 -24.66 -1.61 -8.35
N ALA A 346 -24.42 -1.20 -9.63
CA ALA A 346 -23.12 -0.53 -9.93
C ALA A 346 -23.36 0.95 -10.24
N LYS A 347 -22.52 1.75 -9.63
CA LYS A 347 -22.64 3.20 -9.85
C LYS A 347 -21.26 3.79 -10.20
N TYR A 348 -21.39 4.72 -11.21
CA TYR A 348 -20.12 5.39 -11.62
C TYR A 348 -19.96 6.69 -10.84
N VAL A 349 -18.79 6.82 -10.19
CA VAL A 349 -18.48 8.04 -9.41
C VAL A 349 -17.35 8.80 -10.13
N PRO A 350 -17.69 9.85 -10.93
CA PRO A 350 -16.72 10.57 -11.80
C PRO A 350 -15.72 11.38 -10.97
N GLU A 351 -16.04 11.71 -9.77
CA GLU A 351 -15.14 12.56 -8.94
C GLU A 351 -13.86 11.80 -8.56
N LYS A 352 -14.06 10.51 -8.44
CA LYS A 352 -12.88 9.72 -8.02
C LYS A 352 -12.43 8.80 -9.16
N ASN A 353 -13.19 8.83 -10.24
CA ASN A 353 -12.92 7.95 -11.39
C ASN A 353 -12.98 6.47 -11.01
N TRP A 354 -14.15 6.09 -10.23
CA TRP A 354 -14.34 4.69 -9.80
C TRP A 354 -15.73 4.21 -10.23
N VAL A 355 -15.71 3.01 -10.39
CA VAL A 355 -17.03 2.36 -10.40
C VAL A 355 -17.22 1.59 -9.10
N VAL A 356 -18.32 1.93 -8.45
CA VAL A 356 -18.57 1.23 -7.17
C VAL A 356 -19.69 0.19 -7.37
N TRP A 357 -19.22 -1.07 -7.25
CA TRP A 357 -20.19 -2.19 -7.30
C TRP A 357 -20.59 -2.63 -5.89
N SER A 358 -21.94 -2.37 -5.61
CA SER A 358 -22.40 -2.63 -4.24
C SER A 358 -23.30 -3.88 -4.19
N ILE A 359 -22.94 -4.72 -3.24
CA ILE A 359 -23.70 -5.97 -3.04
C ILE A 359 -24.07 -6.05 -1.55
N LYS A 360 -25.38 -6.11 -1.30
CA LYS A 360 -25.84 -6.06 0.10
C LYS A 360 -25.50 -7.36 0.83
N SER A 361 -25.72 -8.45 0.18
CA SER A 361 -25.44 -9.74 0.85
C SER A 361 -24.66 -10.65 -0.12
N PHE A 362 -23.48 -11.05 0.39
CA PHE A 362 -22.58 -11.90 -0.45
C PHE A 362 -22.24 -13.19 0.31
N PRO A 363 -22.97 -14.28 -0.04
CA PRO A 363 -22.73 -15.55 0.66
C PRO A 363 -21.41 -16.20 0.22
N GLY A 364 -20.84 -17.00 1.16
CA GLY A 364 -19.56 -17.66 0.86
C GLY A 364 -19.72 -18.75 -0.20
N GLY A 365 -18.80 -18.84 -1.16
CA GLY A 365 -18.76 -19.93 -2.19
C GLY A 365 -19.51 -19.49 -3.46
N LYS A 366 -20.15 -18.28 -3.40
CA LYS A 366 -20.88 -17.82 -4.60
C LYS A 366 -20.01 -16.87 -5.42
N GLU A 367 -20.42 -16.84 -6.71
CA GLU A 367 -19.67 -15.95 -7.62
C GLU A 367 -20.63 -15.00 -8.34
N PHE A 368 -20.18 -13.75 -8.39
CA PHE A 368 -21.02 -12.77 -9.10
C PHE A 368 -20.19 -12.03 -10.15
N LEU A 369 -20.97 -11.57 -11.19
CA LEU A 369 -20.25 -10.94 -12.31
C LEU A 369 -20.84 -9.55 -12.59
N MET A 370 -19.83 -8.62 -12.92
CA MET A 370 -20.27 -7.29 -13.36
C MET A 370 -19.55 -6.88 -14.63
N ARG A 371 -20.42 -6.32 -15.57
CA ARG A 371 -19.82 -5.82 -16.82
C ARG A 371 -20.11 -4.33 -16.96
N ALA A 372 -19.00 -3.64 -17.23
CA ALA A 372 -19.21 -2.20 -17.40
C ALA A 372 -18.64 -1.74 -18.76
N HIS A 373 -19.46 -0.81 -19.33
CA HIS A 373 -19.06 -0.27 -20.65
C HIS A 373 -18.93 1.25 -20.55
N PHE A 374 -17.74 1.66 -21.11
CA PHE A 374 -17.52 3.13 -21.07
C PHE A 374 -17.08 3.61 -22.46
N GLY A 375 -17.48 4.84 -22.78
CA GLY A 375 -16.98 5.48 -24.01
C GLY A 375 -15.71 6.31 -23.74
N LEU A 376 -14.79 6.25 -24.71
CA LEU A 376 -13.56 7.06 -24.57
C LEU A 376 -13.55 8.13 -25.68
N PRO A 377 -13.06 9.28 -25.25
CA PRO A 377 -12.97 10.34 -26.27
C PRO A 377 -11.96 9.98 -27.37
N SER A 378 -12.13 10.52 -28.57
CA SER A 378 -11.31 10.22 -29.77
C SER A 378 -9.94 10.91 -29.68
N VAL A 379 -9.86 11.90 -28.65
CA VAL A 379 -8.57 12.58 -28.52
C VAL A 379 -7.86 12.08 -27.25
N GLU A 380 -6.55 11.70 -27.42
CA GLU A 380 -5.80 11.10 -26.27
C GLU A 380 -5.20 12.21 -25.41
N ASN A 381 -5.33 12.03 -24.17
CA ASN A 381 -4.66 12.92 -23.20
C ASN A 381 -3.17 12.58 -23.05
N ASP A 382 -2.24 13.55 -23.07
CA ASP A 382 -0.76 13.43 -23.09
C ASP A 382 -0.23 13.05 -21.70
N GLU A 383 -1.22 12.95 -20.63
CA GLU A 383 -0.68 12.62 -19.29
C GLU A 383 -1.05 11.18 -18.92
N LYS A 384 -0.05 10.33 -18.70
CA LYS A 384 -0.28 8.93 -18.24
C LYS A 384 -0.88 8.94 -16.82
N GLU A 385 -2.12 8.48 -16.76
CA GLU A 385 -2.82 8.42 -15.45
C GLU A 385 -2.36 7.21 -14.64
N GLY A 386 -2.15 7.50 -13.34
CA GLY A 386 -1.80 6.43 -12.37
C GLY A 386 -2.91 5.36 -12.30
N LYS A 387 -2.46 4.14 -12.18
CA LYS A 387 -3.42 3.00 -12.11
C LYS A 387 -3.62 2.58 -10.65
N PRO A 388 -4.73 3.18 -10.10
CA PRO A 388 -5.01 2.76 -8.73
C PRO A 388 -5.56 1.33 -8.66
N PRO A 389 -5.27 0.59 -7.60
CA PRO A 389 -5.72 -0.80 -7.50
C PRO A 389 -7.21 -0.89 -7.15
N ILE A 390 -7.73 -2.11 -7.36
CA ILE A 390 -9.14 -2.35 -6.98
C ILE A 390 -9.23 -2.60 -5.46
N THR A 391 -10.26 -1.96 -4.92
CA THR A 391 -10.44 -2.13 -3.45
C THR A 391 -11.82 -2.71 -3.16
N VAL A 392 -11.76 -3.50 -2.06
CA VAL A 392 -13.04 -4.16 -1.70
C VAL A 392 -13.32 -3.88 -0.22
N LYS A 393 -14.54 -3.45 -0.04
CA LYS A 393 -15.01 -3.30 1.36
C LYS A 393 -16.09 -4.32 1.69
N PHE A 394 -15.81 -4.96 2.87
CA PHE A 394 -16.82 -5.96 3.25
C PHE A 394 -16.79 -6.16 4.77
N GLU A 395 -17.87 -6.73 5.20
CA GLU A 395 -17.95 -7.08 6.64
C GLU A 395 -18.63 -8.45 6.80
N ILE A 396 -17.90 -9.28 7.58
CA ILE A 396 -18.45 -10.63 7.80
C ILE A 396 -18.61 -10.83 9.32
N PRO A 397 -19.87 -10.88 9.71
CA PRO A 397 -20.10 -11.06 11.16
C PRO A 397 -19.91 -12.53 11.59
N TYR A 398 -19.57 -12.70 12.92
CA TYR A 398 -19.42 -14.01 13.60
C TYR A 398 -18.38 -14.89 12.89
N PHE A 399 -17.33 -14.18 12.24
CA PHE A 399 -16.31 -14.95 11.50
C PHE A 399 -14.92 -14.42 11.88
N THR A 400 -13.98 -15.40 12.12
CA THR A 400 -12.59 -14.98 12.35
C THR A 400 -11.67 -15.73 11.39
N VAL A 401 -10.79 -14.97 10.79
CA VAL A 401 -9.84 -15.60 9.84
C VAL A 401 -8.66 -16.19 10.63
N SER A 402 -8.37 -15.57 11.69
CA SER A 402 -7.18 -15.97 12.47
C SER A 402 -7.50 -17.15 13.39
N GLY A 403 -8.84 -17.31 13.67
CA GLY A 403 -9.22 -18.42 14.58
C GLY A 403 -9.10 -17.99 16.06
N ILE A 404 -8.98 -16.78 16.31
CA ILE A 404 -8.85 -16.30 17.71
C ILE A 404 -10.19 -16.50 18.42
N GLN A 405 -10.05 -16.94 19.67
CA GLN A 405 -11.27 -17.19 20.46
C GLN A 405 -11.05 -16.70 21.90
N VAL A 406 -12.21 -16.06 22.30
CA VAL A 406 -12.18 -15.66 23.72
C VAL A 406 -12.66 -16.83 24.59
N ARG A 407 -11.77 -17.39 25.47
CA ARG A 407 -12.11 -18.60 26.27
C ARG A 407 -12.89 -18.21 27.53
N TYR A 408 -12.37 -17.19 28.15
CA TYR A 408 -13.16 -16.79 29.34
C TYR A 408 -12.87 -15.32 29.65
N MET A 409 -13.81 -14.78 30.29
CA MET A 409 -13.67 -13.43 30.91
C MET A 409 -14.07 -13.51 32.39
N LYS A 410 -12.88 -13.25 33.17
CA LYS A 410 -13.16 -13.33 34.63
C LYS A 410 -13.32 -11.91 35.20
N ILE A 411 -14.44 -11.78 35.94
CA ILE A 411 -14.68 -10.44 36.54
C ILE A 411 -14.58 -10.55 38.06
N ILE A 412 -13.56 -9.76 38.56
CA ILE A 412 -13.31 -9.85 40.02
C ILE A 412 -13.60 -8.47 40.63
N GLU A 413 -14.72 -8.54 41.47
CA GLU A 413 -15.04 -7.27 42.18
C GLU A 413 -15.36 -7.57 43.65
N LYS A 414 -15.01 -6.61 44.55
CA LYS A 414 -15.18 -6.81 46.01
C LYS A 414 -16.67 -7.01 46.37
N SER A 415 -17.52 -6.37 45.67
CA SER A 415 -18.96 -6.46 45.95
C SER A 415 -19.56 -7.78 45.47
N GLY A 416 -18.82 -8.52 44.60
CA GLY A 416 -19.15 -9.92 44.22
C GLY A 416 -20.41 -9.96 43.34
N TYR A 417 -20.73 -8.88 42.55
CA TYR A 417 -21.92 -9.01 41.68
C TYR A 417 -21.61 -9.88 40.46
N GLN A 418 -22.69 -10.45 39.96
CA GLN A 418 -22.52 -11.30 38.76
C GLN A 418 -22.68 -10.44 37.49
N ALA A 419 -21.60 -10.52 36.67
CA ALA A 419 -21.67 -9.76 35.39
C ALA A 419 -21.70 -10.73 34.20
N LEU A 420 -22.41 -10.30 33.09
CA LEU A 420 -22.54 -11.18 31.91
C LEU A 420 -21.67 -10.63 30.76
N PRO A 421 -20.74 -11.51 30.34
CA PRO A 421 -19.89 -11.06 29.22
C PRO A 421 -20.47 -11.51 27.87
N TRP A 422 -20.52 -10.58 26.91
CA TRP A 422 -20.94 -10.92 25.54
C TRP A 422 -19.78 -10.71 24.56
N VAL A 423 -19.76 -11.71 23.60
CA VAL A 423 -18.64 -11.55 22.65
C VAL A 423 -19.20 -11.71 21.23
N ARG A 424 -18.71 -10.87 20.41
CA ARG A 424 -19.01 -11.09 18.98
C ARG A 424 -17.76 -10.89 18.13
N TYR A 425 -17.80 -11.61 16.95
CA TYR A 425 -16.60 -11.58 16.07
C TYR A 425 -16.97 -10.94 14.73
N ILE A 426 -16.08 -9.99 14.41
CA ILE A 426 -16.34 -9.33 13.11
C ILE A 426 -15.04 -9.30 12.30
N THR A 427 -15.27 -9.68 11.01
CA THR A 427 -14.11 -9.58 10.09
C THR A 427 -14.43 -8.53 9.01
N GLN A 428 -13.50 -7.63 8.92
CA GLN A 428 -13.71 -6.59 7.90
C GLN A 428 -12.43 -6.33 7.10
N SER A 429 -12.69 -5.59 5.99
CA SER A 429 -11.50 -5.24 5.17
C SER A 429 -10.74 -4.08 5.82
N GLY A 430 -9.35 -4.19 5.86
CA GLY A 430 -8.36 -3.33 6.57
C GLY A 430 -8.38 -1.91 6.05
N ALA A 431 -9.73 -1.35 5.97
CA ALA A 431 -9.77 0.05 5.54
C ALA A 431 -10.42 0.91 6.63
N ASN A 432 -10.70 0.23 7.89
CA ASN A 432 -11.31 1.22 8.83
C ASN A 432 -10.48 1.31 10.10
N GLY A 433 -9.26 2.02 10.03
CA GLY A 433 -8.91 2.53 11.38
C GLY A 433 -7.49 3.11 11.38
N HIS A 434 -7.30 4.50 11.07
CA HIS A 434 -6.33 5.49 11.65
C HIS A 434 -4.89 5.04 11.39
N SER A 435 -4.25 5.47 10.26
CA SER A 435 -3.00 6.18 9.89
C SER A 435 -1.84 5.77 10.80
N SER A 436 -0.91 4.99 10.27
CA SER A 436 0.50 5.45 10.37
C SER A 436 1.38 4.57 9.48
N THR A 437 1.43 4.97 8.19
CA THR A 437 2.73 4.93 7.47
C THR A 437 2.46 4.92 5.96
N SER A 438 2.43 6.15 5.36
CA SER A 438 3.14 6.54 4.13
C SER A 438 2.15 7.18 3.13
N SER A 439 1.93 8.48 3.27
CA SER A 439 1.64 9.44 2.18
C SER A 439 1.17 8.73 0.91
N ASN A 440 0.00 8.09 1.12
CA ASN A 440 -1.07 7.70 0.17
C ASN A 440 -1.97 6.64 0.81
N GLY A 441 -2.47 6.89 2.02
CA GLY A 441 -3.31 6.17 3.02
C GLY A 441 -4.64 5.73 2.40
N GLU A 442 -4.61 4.81 1.35
CA GLU A 442 -5.61 3.72 1.18
C GLU A 442 -4.92 2.35 1.20
N VAL A 443 -4.70 1.78 2.30
CA VAL A 443 -4.27 0.37 2.46
C VAL A 443 -5.29 -0.55 1.79
N PHE A 444 -5.01 -0.91 0.57
CA PHE A 444 -5.49 -1.51 -0.69
C PHE A 444 -5.58 -3.03 -0.54
N GLN A 445 -6.77 -3.63 -0.29
CA GLN A 445 -6.91 -4.97 -0.93
C GLN A 445 -6.61 -4.89 -2.44
N MET A 446 -5.30 -4.92 -2.80
CA MET A 446 -4.71 -4.93 -4.15
C MET A 446 -5.12 -6.19 -4.92
N MET A 447 -6.10 -6.05 -5.84
CA MET A 447 -6.29 -7.04 -6.93
C MET A 447 -6.00 -6.40 -8.28
N VAL A 448 -4.70 -6.33 -8.68
CA VAL A 448 -4.37 -5.99 -10.10
C VAL A 448 -4.67 -7.19 -11.00
N LEU A 449 -5.91 -7.27 -11.56
CA LEU A 449 -5.86 -8.12 -12.78
C LEU A 449 -5.92 -7.25 -14.02
N ASP A 450 -4.68 -6.72 -14.38
CA ASP A 450 -4.68 -6.41 -15.83
C ASP A 450 -3.56 -7.17 -16.54
N GLY A 451 -3.89 -8.27 -17.18
CA GLY A 451 -3.45 -8.59 -18.56
C GLY A 451 -3.01 -7.34 -19.34
N PHE A 452 -1.71 -6.82 -19.14
CA PHE A 452 -0.67 -6.32 -20.05
C PHE A 452 -0.49 -4.81 -19.83
N GLY A 453 0.83 -4.25 -19.39
CA GLY A 453 2.06 -3.75 -20.06
C GLY A 453 2.30 -2.28 -19.68
N CYS A 454 3.45 -2.04 -18.86
CA CYS A 454 4.55 -1.24 -19.47
C CYS A 454 5.52 -0.82 -18.37
N GLY A 455 5.93 -1.84 -17.46
CA GLY A 455 7.21 -1.59 -16.76
C GLY A 455 7.70 -2.85 -16.04
N LYS A 456 7.40 -4.01 -16.52
CA LYS A 456 7.93 -5.26 -15.92
C LYS A 456 8.37 -6.21 -17.05
N SER A 457 8.63 -5.76 -18.34
CA SER A 457 8.99 -6.80 -19.34
C SER A 457 10.51 -6.87 -19.50
N LEU A 458 11.08 -8.07 -19.03
CA LEU A 458 12.49 -8.41 -19.29
C LEU A 458 12.99 -7.79 -20.59
N SER A 459 12.11 -7.64 -21.61
CA SER A 459 12.53 -7.08 -22.92
C SER A 459 12.66 -5.56 -22.85
N ALA A 460 11.85 -4.91 -21.96
CA ALA A 460 11.95 -3.43 -21.82
C ALA A 460 13.21 -3.05 -21.03
N ALA A 461 13.45 -3.83 -19.99
CA ALA A 461 14.71 -3.61 -19.24
C ALA A 461 15.95 -3.87 -20.13
N ALA A 462 15.81 -4.91 -20.95
CA ALA A 462 16.94 -5.24 -21.85
C ALA A 462 17.09 -4.17 -22.94
N ALA A 463 15.96 -3.54 -23.34
CA ALA A 463 16.04 -2.49 -24.40
C ALA A 463 16.68 -1.22 -23.83
N GLN A 464 16.56 -1.01 -22.51
CA GLN A 464 17.09 0.22 -21.88
C GLN A 464 18.52 0.00 -21.38
N GLY A 465 19.04 -1.31 -21.50
CA GLY A 465 20.44 -1.60 -21.10
C GLY A 465 20.61 -1.63 -19.59
N ASN A 466 19.54 -1.72 -18.80
CA ASN A 466 19.63 -1.77 -17.32
C ASN A 466 19.97 -3.19 -16.84
N VAL A 467 21.26 -3.45 -16.55
CA VAL A 467 21.78 -4.82 -16.24
C VAL A 467 21.26 -5.23 -14.86
N ALA A 468 21.11 -4.28 -13.91
CA ALA A 468 20.67 -4.60 -12.54
C ALA A 468 19.18 -5.01 -12.52
N ALA A 469 18.50 -4.37 -13.34
CA ALA A 469 17.05 -4.69 -13.44
C ALA A 469 16.84 -6.05 -14.13
N VAL A 470 17.71 -6.35 -15.16
CA VAL A 470 17.62 -7.66 -15.85
C VAL A 470 18.06 -8.78 -14.91
N ARG A 471 18.98 -8.55 -14.04
CA ARG A 471 19.46 -9.57 -13.07
C ARG A 471 18.40 -9.81 -11.98
N ARG A 472 17.83 -8.75 -11.62
CA ARG A 472 16.79 -8.88 -10.56
C ARG A 472 15.56 -9.63 -11.09
N ILE A 473 15.25 -9.33 -12.36
CA ILE A 473 14.04 -9.93 -12.96
C ILE A 473 14.30 -11.42 -13.26
N LEU A 474 15.54 -11.74 -13.57
CA LEU A 474 15.84 -13.15 -13.90
C LEU A 474 16.07 -13.96 -12.64
N GLN A 475 16.34 -13.29 -11.40
CA GLN A 475 16.50 -13.99 -10.10
C GLN A 475 15.13 -14.35 -9.51
N ASP A 476 14.10 -13.70 -9.94
CA ASP A 476 12.72 -14.01 -9.49
C ASP A 476 12.14 -15.20 -10.27
N HIS A 477 12.79 -16.50 -10.30
CA HIS A 477 12.60 -17.82 -10.92
C HIS A 477 11.25 -17.91 -11.62
N ARG A 478 10.46 -16.68 -12.05
CA ARG A 478 9.16 -16.94 -12.69
C ARG A 478 9.14 -16.35 -14.09
N VAL A 479 10.42 -15.79 -14.65
CA VAL A 479 10.40 -15.25 -16.02
C VAL A 479 11.48 -15.99 -16.83
N GLU A 480 10.88 -16.74 -17.87
CA GLU A 480 11.84 -17.42 -18.77
C GLU A 480 12.57 -16.40 -19.66
N PRO A 481 13.90 -16.49 -19.74
CA PRO A 481 14.74 -15.55 -20.48
C PRO A 481 14.33 -15.47 -21.95
N ASP A 482 13.48 -16.42 -22.46
CA ASP A 482 13.18 -16.36 -23.90
C ASP A 482 11.74 -15.90 -24.12
N THR A 483 11.26 -15.23 -23.20
CA THR A 483 9.89 -14.75 -23.36
C THR A 483 9.84 -13.68 -24.47
N LEU A 484 8.80 -13.83 -25.34
CA LEU A 484 8.71 -12.91 -26.50
C LEU A 484 7.82 -11.72 -26.16
N ASN A 485 8.30 -10.55 -26.63
CA ASN A 485 7.46 -9.35 -26.42
C ASN A 485 6.43 -9.20 -27.54
N GLU A 486 5.52 -8.19 -27.47
CA GLU A 486 4.40 -7.96 -28.41
C GLU A 486 4.89 -7.89 -29.86
N PHE A 487 6.19 -7.76 -30.04
CA PHE A 487 6.75 -7.71 -31.42
C PHE A 487 7.40 -9.04 -31.78
N GLY A 488 7.18 -10.09 -30.89
CA GLY A 488 7.70 -11.46 -31.15
C GLY A 488 9.22 -11.54 -30.97
N LYS A 489 9.78 -10.58 -30.24
CA LYS A 489 11.25 -10.59 -30.04
C LYS A 489 11.59 -10.98 -28.59
N THR A 490 12.76 -11.67 -28.48
CA THR A 490 13.25 -11.99 -27.12
C THR A 490 14.07 -10.82 -26.57
N ALA A 491 14.23 -10.84 -25.21
CA ALA A 491 15.03 -9.79 -24.54
C ALA A 491 16.46 -9.72 -25.13
N LEU A 492 16.90 -10.92 -25.62
CA LEU A 492 18.25 -10.93 -26.23
C LEU A 492 18.24 -10.20 -27.58
N GLN A 493 17.07 -10.05 -28.18
CA GLN A 493 17.00 -9.44 -29.54
C GLN A 493 16.72 -7.94 -29.43
N VAL A 494 16.19 -7.48 -28.35
CA VAL A 494 15.79 -6.06 -28.26
C VAL A 494 16.82 -5.29 -27.43
N MET A 495 17.90 -6.09 -26.96
CA MET A 495 18.89 -5.37 -26.13
C MET A 495 19.56 -4.24 -26.94
N MET A 496 19.56 -2.99 -26.28
CA MET A 496 20.12 -1.78 -26.94
C MET A 496 21.53 -2.04 -27.46
N MET A 497 21.68 -1.91 -28.73
CA MET A 497 22.89 -1.48 -29.46
C MET A 497 24.15 -2.19 -28.92
N GLY A 498 24.12 -3.57 -28.51
CA GLY A 498 25.48 -4.14 -28.30
C GLY A 498 25.85 -4.24 -26.83
N SER A 499 24.86 -4.09 -25.93
CA SER A 499 25.26 -4.21 -24.51
C SER A 499 25.67 -5.65 -24.18
N THR A 500 26.96 -5.84 -24.23
CA THR A 500 27.56 -7.18 -24.02
C THR A 500 27.28 -7.66 -22.59
N SER A 501 27.09 -6.72 -21.71
CA SER A 501 26.85 -7.08 -20.30
C SER A 501 25.43 -7.63 -20.10
N VAL A 502 24.46 -7.03 -20.73
CA VAL A 502 23.08 -7.54 -20.63
C VAL A 502 22.96 -8.89 -21.35
N ALA A 503 23.67 -9.03 -22.47
CA ALA A 503 23.70 -10.32 -23.20
C ALA A 503 24.32 -11.43 -22.35
N CYS A 504 25.35 -11.05 -21.58
CA CYS A 504 26.01 -12.08 -20.74
C CYS A 504 25.07 -12.53 -19.61
N VAL A 505 24.39 -11.56 -19.10
CA VAL A 505 23.50 -11.90 -17.97
C VAL A 505 22.34 -12.77 -18.48
N LEU A 506 21.82 -12.45 -19.60
CA LEU A 506 20.68 -13.23 -20.15
C LEU A 506 21.12 -14.63 -20.56
N LEU A 507 22.32 -14.73 -21.11
CA LEU A 507 22.82 -16.05 -21.55
C LEU A 507 23.27 -16.88 -20.35
N ASP A 508 23.75 -16.24 -19.33
CA ASP A 508 24.17 -16.99 -18.12
C ASP A 508 22.95 -17.57 -17.41
N HIS A 509 21.83 -16.97 -17.72
CA HIS A 509 20.62 -17.49 -17.02
C HIS A 509 19.78 -18.33 -17.98
N GLY A 510 20.42 -18.81 -19.09
CA GLY A 510 19.83 -19.93 -19.86
C GLY A 510 19.10 -19.40 -21.10
N ALA A 511 19.24 -18.10 -21.48
CA ALA A 511 18.59 -17.63 -22.74
C ALA A 511 19.18 -18.34 -23.96
N ASP A 512 18.18 -18.78 -24.84
CA ASP A 512 18.60 -19.47 -26.08
C ASP A 512 18.97 -18.43 -27.16
N PRO A 513 20.30 -18.51 -27.66
CA PRO A 513 20.78 -17.50 -28.62
C PRO A 513 20.27 -17.77 -30.04
N ASN A 514 19.42 -18.78 -30.28
CA ASN A 514 19.06 -19.10 -31.68
C ASN A 514 17.55 -18.93 -31.88
N VAL A 515 16.95 -18.21 -30.99
CA VAL A 515 15.49 -18.03 -31.16
C VAL A 515 15.23 -17.06 -32.31
N GLN A 516 14.23 -17.45 -33.16
CA GLN A 516 13.91 -16.61 -34.33
C GLN A 516 12.60 -15.84 -34.07
N ASP A 517 12.76 -14.56 -34.53
CA ASP A 517 11.51 -13.79 -34.37
C ASP A 517 10.59 -14.02 -35.58
N ARG A 518 9.47 -13.29 -35.70
CA ARG A 518 8.43 -13.53 -36.72
C ARG A 518 9.00 -13.33 -38.13
N CYS A 519 10.13 -12.65 -38.20
CA CYS A 519 10.75 -12.46 -39.53
C CYS A 519 11.92 -13.44 -39.73
N GLY A 520 12.03 -14.42 -38.83
CA GLY A 520 13.09 -15.44 -38.96
C GLY A 520 14.46 -14.87 -38.55
N VAL A 521 14.43 -13.70 -37.86
CA VAL A 521 15.71 -13.05 -37.47
C VAL A 521 16.17 -13.61 -36.12
N THR A 522 17.54 -13.93 -36.06
CA THR A 522 18.15 -14.41 -34.80
C THR A 522 18.93 -13.26 -34.15
N PRO A 523 19.22 -13.52 -32.82
CA PRO A 523 20.00 -12.47 -32.14
C PRO A 523 21.32 -12.19 -32.87
N ALA A 524 21.91 -13.15 -33.56
CA ALA A 524 23.15 -12.91 -34.35
C ALA A 524 22.89 -11.98 -35.53
N HIS A 525 21.66 -12.07 -36.14
CA HIS A 525 21.33 -11.13 -37.24
C HIS A 525 21.30 -9.69 -36.74
N ASP A 526 20.69 -9.51 -35.59
CA ASP A 526 20.55 -8.14 -35.06
C ASP A 526 21.92 -7.59 -34.63
N ALA A 527 22.74 -8.48 -34.01
CA ALA A 527 24.09 -8.03 -33.64
C ALA A 527 24.94 -7.69 -34.88
N ALA A 528 24.76 -8.43 -35.95
CA ALA A 528 25.51 -8.19 -37.20
C ALA A 528 25.04 -6.90 -37.88
N ARG A 529 23.82 -6.55 -37.71
CA ARG A 529 23.26 -5.32 -38.32
C ARG A 529 23.78 -4.08 -37.61
N THR A 530 23.94 -4.22 -36.27
CA THR A 530 24.33 -3.03 -35.49
C THR A 530 25.86 -2.88 -35.47
N GLY A 531 26.64 -3.97 -35.82
CA GLY A 531 28.11 -3.87 -35.97
C GLY A 531 28.83 -4.04 -34.64
N PHE A 532 28.24 -4.58 -33.57
CA PHE A 532 28.90 -4.77 -32.25
C PHE A 532 29.61 -6.13 -32.21
N LEU A 533 30.92 -6.16 -32.51
CA LEU A 533 31.72 -7.40 -32.67
C LEU A 533 31.77 -8.17 -31.35
N ASP A 534 31.82 -7.45 -30.21
CA ASP A 534 31.92 -8.12 -28.89
C ASP A 534 30.64 -8.90 -28.57
N THR A 535 29.55 -8.37 -28.91
CA THR A 535 28.27 -9.09 -28.67
C THR A 535 28.14 -10.30 -29.60
N VAL A 536 28.60 -10.18 -30.84
CA VAL A 536 28.59 -11.32 -31.79
C VAL A 536 29.53 -12.42 -31.27
N ARG A 537 30.63 -12.03 -30.67
CA ARG A 537 31.56 -13.06 -30.14
C ARG A 537 30.93 -13.81 -28.97
N VAL A 538 30.28 -12.97 -28.13
CA VAL A 538 29.68 -13.59 -26.93
C VAL A 538 28.54 -14.51 -27.36
N LEU A 539 27.77 -14.15 -28.33
CA LEU A 539 26.65 -15.00 -28.78
C LEU A 539 27.17 -16.31 -29.39
N VAL A 540 28.30 -16.18 -30.21
CA VAL A 540 28.88 -17.40 -30.84
C VAL A 540 29.51 -18.28 -29.76
N ASP A 541 30.11 -17.66 -28.76
CA ASP A 541 30.75 -18.46 -27.70
C ASP A 541 29.69 -19.25 -26.92
N TYR A 542 28.45 -18.69 -26.93
CA TYR A 542 27.40 -19.40 -26.15
C TYR A 542 26.53 -20.23 -27.09
N GLY A 543 27.07 -20.47 -28.40
CA GLY A 543 26.48 -21.52 -29.27
C GLY A 543 25.53 -20.92 -30.30
N ALA A 544 25.53 -19.59 -30.55
CA ALA A 544 24.64 -19.01 -31.59
C ALA A 544 25.06 -19.50 -32.98
N SER A 545 24.03 -19.99 -33.77
CA SER A 545 24.30 -20.49 -35.13
C SER A 545 24.34 -19.29 -36.10
N VAL A 546 25.44 -19.20 -36.94
CA VAL A 546 25.59 -18.02 -37.85
C VAL A 546 25.18 -18.45 -39.27
N ASN A 547 24.60 -19.69 -39.36
CA ASN A 547 24.21 -20.12 -40.73
C ASN A 547 22.69 -20.33 -40.81
N VAL A 548 21.99 -19.67 -39.87
CA VAL A 548 20.52 -19.77 -39.93
C VAL A 548 19.98 -18.59 -40.76
N PRO A 549 19.18 -19.02 -41.86
CA PRO A 549 18.69 -17.94 -42.74
C PRO A 549 17.40 -17.30 -42.19
N ASP A 550 17.38 -15.88 -42.42
CA ASP A 550 16.08 -15.24 -42.08
C ASP A 550 15.08 -15.41 -43.22
N HIS A 551 13.88 -14.89 -43.15
CA HIS A 551 12.79 -15.16 -44.13
C HIS A 551 13.18 -14.64 -45.52
N SER A 552 14.14 -13.71 -45.57
CA SER A 552 14.62 -13.28 -46.90
C SER A 552 15.76 -14.19 -47.39
N GLY A 553 16.04 -15.25 -46.65
CA GLY A 553 17.11 -16.19 -47.03
C GLY A 553 18.51 -15.65 -46.72
N ALA A 554 18.59 -14.46 -45.98
CA ALA A 554 19.89 -13.84 -45.68
C ALA A 554 20.48 -14.40 -44.37
N LEU A 555 21.85 -14.67 -44.44
CA LEU A 555 22.59 -15.01 -43.20
C LEU A 555 23.11 -13.75 -42.50
N PRO A 556 23.43 -13.93 -41.23
CA PRO A 556 23.92 -12.75 -40.49
C PRO A 556 25.10 -12.08 -41.21
N ILE A 557 25.97 -12.86 -41.98
CA ILE A 557 27.12 -12.25 -42.68
C ILE A 557 26.63 -11.38 -43.85
N HIS A 558 25.48 -11.85 -44.51
CA HIS A 558 24.93 -11.01 -45.59
C HIS A 558 24.53 -9.63 -45.06
N ILE A 559 23.90 -9.64 -43.86
CA ILE A 559 23.41 -8.37 -43.27
C ILE A 559 24.61 -7.51 -42.84
N ALA A 560 25.66 -8.11 -42.29
CA ALA A 560 26.84 -7.32 -41.85
C ALA A 560 27.53 -6.65 -43.05
N ILE A 561 27.52 -7.34 -44.24
CA ILE A 561 28.18 -6.76 -45.43
C ILE A 561 27.32 -5.62 -45.98
N ARG A 562 26.00 -5.77 -45.91
CA ARG A 562 25.11 -4.71 -46.45
C ARG A 562 25.20 -3.45 -45.60
N GLU A 563 25.42 -3.76 -44.27
CA GLU A 563 25.39 -2.58 -43.37
C GLU A 563 26.80 -2.00 -43.21
N GLY A 564 27.83 -2.65 -43.82
CA GLY A 564 29.20 -2.10 -43.84
C GLY A 564 29.95 -2.37 -42.52
N ASN A 565 29.50 -3.32 -41.72
CA ASN A 565 30.22 -3.64 -40.48
C ASN A 565 31.34 -4.66 -40.72
N TRP A 566 32.51 -4.13 -41.07
CA TRP A 566 33.59 -4.95 -41.68
C TRP A 566 34.29 -5.78 -40.59
N ASP A 567 34.37 -5.26 -39.40
CA ASP A 567 34.98 -6.03 -38.31
C ASP A 567 34.16 -7.28 -37.98
N VAL A 568 32.92 -7.21 -38.08
CA VAL A 568 32.04 -8.38 -37.83
C VAL A 568 32.13 -9.37 -38.99
N VAL A 569 32.33 -8.84 -40.19
CA VAL A 569 32.46 -9.71 -41.39
C VAL A 569 33.76 -10.50 -41.31
N GLU A 570 34.77 -9.83 -40.91
CA GLU A 570 36.07 -10.56 -40.79
C GLU A 570 35.97 -11.69 -39.77
N TYR A 571 35.20 -11.41 -38.75
CA TYR A 571 35.08 -12.45 -37.70
C TYR A 571 34.13 -13.56 -38.15
N LEU A 572 33.00 -13.26 -38.79
CA LEU A 572 31.95 -14.26 -39.11
C LEU A 572 32.33 -15.03 -40.39
N ALA A 573 33.25 -14.48 -41.24
CA ALA A 573 33.55 -15.04 -42.58
C ALA A 573 34.08 -16.47 -42.49
N PRO A 574 34.92 -16.76 -41.63
CA PRO A 574 35.39 -18.16 -41.55
C PRO A 574 34.35 -19.09 -40.93
N LEU A 575 33.41 -18.60 -40.24
CA LEU A 575 32.45 -19.45 -39.50
C LEU A 575 31.15 -19.61 -40.28
N SER A 576 30.99 -18.82 -41.32
CA SER A 576 29.68 -18.80 -42.01
C SER A 576 29.79 -19.53 -43.35
N ASN A 577 28.67 -20.01 -43.87
CA ASN A 577 28.61 -20.62 -45.21
C ASN A 577 28.57 -19.52 -46.29
N LEU A 578 29.74 -19.22 -46.83
CA LEU A 578 29.88 -18.06 -47.75
C LEU A 578 29.23 -18.38 -49.09
N GLY A 579 28.88 -19.69 -49.36
CA GLY A 579 28.27 -20.09 -50.64
C GLY A 579 26.73 -20.03 -50.58
N HIS A 580 26.16 -19.67 -49.41
CA HIS A 580 24.69 -19.66 -49.27
C HIS A 580 24.10 -18.48 -50.05
N GLN A 581 23.02 -18.88 -50.81
CA GLN A 581 22.39 -17.81 -51.61
C GLN A 581 21.07 -17.37 -50.96
N ASP A 582 20.99 -15.97 -50.88
CA ASP A 582 19.71 -15.49 -50.31
C ASP A 582 18.60 -15.54 -51.36
N ASN A 583 17.39 -15.15 -51.06
CA ASN A 583 16.21 -15.31 -51.93
C ASN A 583 16.38 -14.51 -53.23
N GLN A 584 17.36 -13.66 -53.27
CA GLN A 584 17.68 -12.93 -54.53
C GLN A 584 18.80 -13.63 -55.31
N GLY A 585 19.19 -14.80 -54.81
CA GLY A 585 20.23 -15.61 -55.51
C GLY A 585 21.63 -15.07 -55.28
N ALA A 586 21.76 -14.02 -54.37
CA ALA A 586 23.09 -13.43 -54.15
C ALA A 586 23.81 -14.11 -52.97
N ASN A 587 25.06 -14.56 -53.22
CA ASN A 587 25.89 -15.04 -52.07
C ASN A 587 26.71 -13.89 -51.47
N ALA A 588 27.33 -14.15 -50.28
CA ALA A 588 28.02 -13.10 -49.50
C ALA A 588 29.01 -12.31 -50.38
N LEU A 589 29.65 -12.99 -51.41
CA LEU A 589 30.59 -12.29 -52.31
C LEU A 589 29.85 -11.35 -53.27
N ASP A 590 28.67 -11.79 -53.75
CA ASP A 590 27.89 -10.94 -54.68
C ASP A 590 27.35 -9.71 -53.95
N VAL A 591 27.01 -9.91 -52.66
CA VAL A 591 26.49 -8.77 -51.88
C VAL A 591 27.64 -7.80 -51.58
N ALA A 592 28.85 -8.29 -51.37
CA ALA A 592 30.02 -7.41 -51.11
C ALA A 592 30.39 -6.62 -52.36
N ARG A 593 30.18 -7.19 -53.60
CA ARG A 593 30.51 -6.47 -54.85
C ARG A 593 29.51 -5.34 -55.09
N ASP A 594 28.27 -5.68 -54.59
CA ASP A 594 27.21 -4.66 -54.77
C ASP A 594 27.36 -3.54 -53.75
N ALA A 595 27.95 -3.87 -52.61
CA ALA A 595 28.10 -2.84 -51.54
C ALA A 595 29.42 -2.08 -51.73
N CYS A 596 30.23 -2.21 -52.99
CA CYS A 596 31.46 -1.53 -53.45
C CYS A 596 32.55 -1.55 -52.38
N ALA A 597 32.90 -2.72 -51.76
CA ALA A 597 34.00 -2.81 -50.77
C ALA A 597 35.08 -3.76 -51.30
N PRO A 598 36.12 -3.26 -52.06
CA PRO A 598 37.13 -4.04 -52.79
C PRO A 598 38.02 -4.85 -51.84
N GLU A 599 38.28 -4.44 -50.60
CA GLU A 599 39.10 -5.16 -49.59
C GLU A 599 38.36 -6.38 -49.03
N MET A 600 37.13 -6.45 -48.99
CA MET A 600 36.32 -7.57 -48.44
C MET A 600 36.05 -8.62 -49.52
N VAL A 601 35.98 -8.08 -50.74
CA VAL A 601 35.84 -9.04 -51.86
C VAL A 601 37.12 -9.90 -51.96
N GLU A 602 38.24 -9.15 -51.73
CA GLU A 602 39.52 -9.90 -51.76
C GLU A 602 39.60 -10.91 -50.60
N LEU A 603 39.17 -10.51 -49.40
CA LEU A 603 39.19 -11.39 -48.21
C LEU A 603 38.23 -12.58 -48.41
N LEU A 604 37.01 -12.38 -48.87
CA LEU A 604 36.02 -13.47 -49.04
C LEU A 604 36.44 -14.39 -50.19
N GLU A 605 37.15 -13.84 -51.27
CA GLU A 605 37.67 -14.69 -52.38
C GLU A 605 38.80 -15.59 -51.87
N ARG A 606 39.64 -14.96 -51.03
CA ARG A 606 40.72 -15.79 -50.45
C ARG A 606 40.16 -16.91 -49.57
N LEU A 607 39.16 -16.70 -48.75
CA LEU A 607 38.61 -17.70 -47.83
C LEU A 607 37.78 -18.74 -48.58
N MET A 608 37.14 -18.38 -49.73
CA MET A 608 36.39 -19.36 -50.54
C MET A 608 37.36 -20.25 -51.33
N ALA A 609 38.52 -19.69 -51.74
CA ALA A 609 39.55 -20.47 -52.45
C ALA A 609 40.24 -21.47 -51.50
N SER A 610 40.31 -21.13 -50.21
CA SER A 610 40.91 -22.01 -49.19
C SER A 610 39.92 -23.10 -48.77
N SER A 611 38.58 -23.03 -48.81
CA SER A 611 37.54 -24.01 -48.42
C SER A 611 37.27 -24.99 -49.56
N SER A 612 37.71 -24.79 -50.95
CA SER A 612 37.56 -25.66 -52.14
C SER A 612 38.83 -26.48 -52.36
N ASN A 613 39.90 -26.48 -51.47
CA ASN A 613 41.03 -27.44 -51.46
C ASN A 613 40.92 -28.41 -50.28
#